data_AF-A0A7S2DRL6-F1
#
_entry.id   AF-A0A7S2DRL6-F1
#
_cell.length_a   1.000
_cell.length_b   1.000
_cell.length_c   1.000
_cell.angle_alpha   90.00
_cell.angle_beta   90.00
_cell.angle_gamma   90.00
#
_symmetry.space_group_name_H-M   'P 1'
#
loop_
_entity.id
_entity.type
_entity.pdbx_description
1 polymer ?
#
loop_
_entity_poly.entity_id
_entity_poly.type
_entity_poly.pdbx_seq_one_letter_code
_entity_poly.pdbx_strand_id
1 'polypeptide(L)'
;ARATLVEEAHGALQALQQLLQSPHSTVRSRALSQIVRSPSVLRPDARAASGAGHELANAFTMTVHTVYASLLSMIEGVSFSTTSVQPIHPSEAETQMAMHVLRMRFAPDDFTYLA
;
A
#
# COMPACT_ATOMS: atom_id res chain seq x y z
N ALA A 1 13.86 8.65 17.29
CA ALA A 1 14.49 8.07 16.08
C ALA A 1 13.61 6.96 15.48
N ARG A 2 13.36 5.85 16.18
CA ARG A 2 12.53 4.74 15.63
C ARG A 2 11.06 5.07 15.44
N ALA A 3 10.41 5.77 16.39
CA ALA A 3 9.01 6.19 16.25
C ALA A 3 8.78 7.13 15.04
N THR A 4 9.72 8.03 14.82
CA THR A 4 9.72 9.00 13.71
C THR A 4 9.76 8.31 12.35
N LEU A 5 10.52 7.20 12.22
CA LEU A 5 10.58 6.41 10.99
C LEU A 5 9.26 5.70 10.68
N VAL A 6 8.54 5.21 11.69
CA VAL A 6 7.24 4.53 11.49
C VAL A 6 6.14 5.54 11.19
N GLU A 7 6.17 6.73 11.80
CA GLU A 7 5.28 7.86 11.49
C GLU A 7 5.46 8.34 10.04
N GLU A 8 6.71 8.57 9.61
CA GLU A 8 7.03 8.95 8.23
C GLU A 8 6.59 7.87 7.24
N ALA A 9 6.84 6.60 7.56
CA ALA A 9 6.44 5.48 6.72
C ALA A 9 4.90 5.35 6.64
N HIS A 10 4.18 5.55 7.75
CA HIS A 10 2.73 5.56 7.79
C HIS A 10 2.13 6.71 6.98
N GLY A 11 2.67 7.93 7.11
CA GLY A 11 2.25 9.09 6.33
C GLY A 11 2.48 8.90 4.84
N ALA A 12 3.62 8.34 4.45
CA ALA A 12 3.91 7.99 3.05
C ALA A 12 2.92 6.94 2.50
N LEU A 13 2.55 5.95 3.32
CA LEU A 13 1.57 4.92 2.96
C LEU A 13 0.15 5.47 2.80
N GLN A 14 -0.27 6.38 3.69
CA GLN A 14 -1.55 7.08 3.55
C GLN A 14 -1.59 7.94 2.27
N ALA A 15 -0.50 8.63 1.95
CA ALA A 15 -0.40 9.39 0.70
C ALA A 15 -0.48 8.46 -0.52
N LEU A 16 0.23 7.33 -0.50
CA LEU A 16 0.16 6.32 -1.57
C LEU A 16 -1.26 5.76 -1.75
N GLN A 17 -1.96 5.48 -0.65
CA GLN A 17 -3.36 5.02 -0.68
C GLN A 17 -4.25 6.04 -1.41
N GLN A 18 -4.14 7.33 -1.07
CA GLN A 18 -4.93 8.38 -1.72
C GLN A 18 -4.61 8.50 -3.22
N LEU A 19 -3.35 8.33 -3.61
CA LEU A 19 -2.95 8.38 -5.02
C LEU A 19 -3.50 7.18 -5.82
N LEU A 20 -3.55 5.99 -5.22
CA LEU A 20 -4.13 4.79 -5.86
C LEU A 20 -5.64 4.89 -6.06
N GLN A 21 -6.33 5.63 -5.18
CA GLN A 21 -7.77 5.92 -5.30
C GLN A 21 -8.08 7.05 -6.29
N SER A 22 -7.06 7.68 -6.90
CA SER A 22 -7.27 8.78 -7.84
C SER A 22 -8.05 8.33 -9.08
N PRO A 23 -9.00 9.13 -9.59
CA PRO A 23 -9.67 8.85 -10.86
C PRO A 23 -8.71 8.96 -12.06
N HIS A 24 -7.55 9.61 -11.91
CA HIS A 24 -6.60 9.84 -12.99
C HIS A 24 -5.59 8.70 -13.14
N SER A 25 -5.58 8.04 -14.31
CA SER A 25 -4.66 6.93 -14.63
C SER A 25 -3.18 7.32 -14.50
N THR A 26 -2.80 8.53 -14.90
CA THR A 26 -1.41 9.02 -14.77
C THR A 26 -0.95 9.10 -13.32
N VAL A 27 -1.87 9.46 -12.40
CA VAL A 27 -1.58 9.57 -10.97
C VAL A 27 -1.41 8.18 -10.36
N ARG A 28 -2.32 7.24 -10.67
CA ARG A 28 -2.23 5.85 -10.22
C ARG A 28 -0.97 5.15 -10.75
N SER A 29 -0.68 5.31 -12.04
CA SER A 29 0.52 4.73 -12.68
C SER A 29 1.81 5.24 -12.04
N ARG A 30 1.85 6.52 -11.66
CA ARG A 30 3.00 7.09 -10.92
C ARG A 30 3.11 6.50 -9.51
N ALA A 31 2.00 6.34 -8.80
CA ALA A 31 1.98 5.72 -7.47
C ALA A 31 2.45 4.25 -7.54
N LEU A 32 1.91 3.47 -8.48
CA LEU A 32 2.37 2.10 -8.73
C LEU A 32 3.86 2.05 -9.05
N SER A 33 4.35 2.96 -9.89
CA SER A 33 5.78 3.02 -10.25
C SER A 33 6.66 3.29 -9.04
N GLN A 34 6.21 4.12 -8.11
CA GLN A 34 6.94 4.39 -6.87
C GLN A 34 6.99 3.16 -5.97
N ILE A 35 5.88 2.43 -5.85
CA ILE A 35 5.84 1.17 -5.06
C ILE A 35 6.76 0.12 -5.70
N VAL A 36 6.77 -0.01 -7.03
CA VAL A 36 7.66 -0.94 -7.74
C VAL A 36 9.14 -0.58 -7.52
N ARG A 37 9.48 0.71 -7.52
CA ARG A 37 10.86 1.16 -7.29
C ARG A 37 11.31 1.05 -5.83
N SER A 38 10.36 1.15 -4.89
CA SER A 38 10.64 1.17 -3.46
C SER A 38 9.66 0.28 -2.69
N PRO A 39 9.71 -1.05 -2.88
CA PRO A 39 8.76 -1.98 -2.26
C PRO A 39 8.88 -2.03 -0.73
N SER A 40 10.00 -1.55 -0.17
CA SER A 40 10.20 -1.37 1.27
C SER A 40 9.14 -0.47 1.91
N VAL A 41 8.49 0.43 1.16
CA VAL A 41 7.40 1.26 1.67
C VAL A 41 6.21 0.43 2.15
N LEU A 42 6.02 -0.76 1.58
CA LEU A 42 4.98 -1.69 1.99
C LEU A 42 5.48 -2.71 3.01
N ARG A 43 6.76 -2.69 3.44
CA ARG A 43 7.30 -3.64 4.42
C ARG A 43 7.46 -2.96 5.78
N PRO A 44 6.72 -3.38 6.81
CA PRO A 44 6.95 -2.90 8.16
C PRO A 44 8.31 -3.41 8.64
N ASP A 45 9.16 -2.50 9.08
CA ASP A 45 10.37 -2.90 9.81
C ASP A 45 9.97 -3.35 11.22
N ALA A 46 9.93 -4.66 11.42
CA ALA A 46 9.59 -5.28 12.70
C ALA A 46 10.47 -4.79 13.87
N ARG A 47 11.71 -4.34 13.60
CA ARG A 47 12.61 -3.79 14.62
C ARG A 47 12.31 -2.33 14.96
N ALA A 48 11.66 -1.59 14.07
CA ALA A 48 11.17 -0.23 14.33
C ALA A 48 9.85 -0.23 15.13
N ALA A 49 9.02 -1.28 14.97
CA ALA A 49 7.78 -1.48 15.72
C ALA A 49 7.99 -1.86 17.20
N SER A 50 9.13 -2.49 17.53
CA SER A 50 9.51 -2.81 18.92
C SER A 50 9.94 -1.54 19.66
N GLY A 51 8.98 -0.91 20.36
CA GLY A 51 9.21 0.16 21.33
C GLY A 51 8.61 1.54 21.01
N ALA A 52 8.09 1.75 19.79
CA ALA A 52 7.55 3.06 19.37
C ALA A 52 6.01 3.20 19.45
N GLY A 53 5.29 2.12 19.79
CA GLY A 53 3.83 2.16 19.92
C GLY A 53 3.18 1.05 19.10
N HIS A 54 2.70 0.02 19.79
CA HIS A 54 1.91 -1.06 19.22
C HIS A 54 0.77 -0.54 18.33
N GLU A 55 0.15 0.57 18.73
CA GLU A 55 -0.91 1.26 17.98
C GLU A 55 -0.44 1.76 16.61
N LEU A 56 0.78 2.29 16.51
CA LEU A 56 1.30 2.87 15.28
C LEU A 56 1.72 1.78 14.28
N ALA A 57 2.25 0.66 14.79
CA ALA A 57 2.49 -0.55 14.00
C ALA A 57 1.17 -1.19 13.50
N ASN A 58 0.13 -1.17 14.34
CA ASN A 58 -1.20 -1.64 13.94
C ASN A 58 -1.82 -0.72 12.86
N ALA A 59 -1.74 0.60 13.03
CA ALA A 59 -2.22 1.58 12.05
C ALA A 59 -1.49 1.42 10.70
N PHE A 60 -0.17 1.26 10.72
CA PHE A 60 0.62 0.95 9.53
C PHE A 60 0.16 -0.33 8.84
N THR A 61 -0.03 -1.41 9.60
CA THR A 61 -0.50 -2.69 9.09
C THR A 61 -1.87 -2.55 8.42
N MET A 62 -2.81 -1.85 9.06
CA MET A 62 -4.13 -1.56 8.50
C MET A 62 -4.03 -0.78 7.17
N THR A 63 -3.20 0.26 7.10
CA THR A 63 -3.00 1.04 5.86
C THR A 63 -2.43 0.18 4.73
N VAL A 64 -1.47 -0.70 5.05
CA VAL A 64 -0.92 -1.67 4.08
C VAL A 64 -2.02 -2.60 3.55
N HIS A 65 -2.88 -3.13 4.42
CA HIS A 65 -4.04 -3.93 3.98
C HIS A 65 -4.99 -3.14 3.08
N THR A 66 -5.23 -1.86 3.38
CA THR A 66 -6.07 -1.01 2.52
C THR A 66 -5.43 -0.74 1.16
N VAL A 67 -4.11 -0.57 1.09
CA VAL A 67 -3.39 -0.47 -0.19
C VAL A 67 -3.56 -1.75 -1.00
N TYR A 68 -3.44 -2.93 -0.39
CA TYR A 68 -3.68 -4.20 -1.09
C TYR A 68 -5.11 -4.35 -1.61
N ALA A 69 -6.10 -4.03 -0.78
CA ALA A 69 -7.49 -4.01 -1.21
C ALA A 69 -7.67 -3.09 -2.42
N SER A 70 -7.06 -1.89 -2.40
CA SER A 70 -7.12 -0.94 -3.51
C SER A 70 -6.48 -1.49 -4.79
N LEU A 71 -5.36 -2.22 -4.70
CA LEU A 71 -4.71 -2.86 -5.85
C LEU A 71 -5.56 -3.99 -6.44
N LEU A 72 -6.16 -4.82 -5.60
CA LEU A 72 -7.07 -5.89 -6.02
C LEU A 72 -8.30 -5.31 -6.72
N SER A 73 -8.94 -4.31 -6.12
CA SER A 73 -10.09 -3.63 -6.72
C SER A 73 -9.71 -2.96 -8.04
N MET A 74 -8.51 -2.37 -8.13
CA MET A 74 -7.98 -1.83 -9.38
C MET A 74 -7.91 -2.89 -10.48
N ILE A 75 -7.43 -4.10 -10.17
CA ILE A 75 -7.38 -5.22 -11.13
C ILE A 75 -8.79 -5.65 -11.55
N GLU A 76 -9.75 -5.62 -10.63
CA GLU A 76 -11.17 -5.93 -10.89
C GLU A 76 -11.90 -4.81 -11.65
N GLY A 77 -11.26 -3.67 -11.90
CA GLY A 77 -11.88 -2.52 -12.56
C GLY A 77 -12.83 -1.75 -11.66
N VAL A 78 -12.64 -1.82 -10.34
CA VAL A 78 -13.50 -1.20 -9.33
C VAL A 78 -12.66 -0.32 -8.41
N SER A 79 -13.09 0.91 -8.15
CA SER A 79 -12.49 1.77 -7.14
C SER A 79 -13.44 1.93 -5.96
N PHE A 80 -12.95 1.61 -4.77
CA PHE A 80 -13.61 1.92 -3.51
C PHE A 80 -13.10 3.26 -2.99
N SER A 81 -13.83 4.32 -3.30
CA SER A 81 -13.71 5.58 -2.56
C SER A 81 -14.62 5.50 -1.32
N THR A 82 -14.28 6.23 -0.27
CA THR A 82 -14.97 6.26 1.04
C THR A 82 -16.48 6.53 0.99
N THR A 83 -17.01 6.91 -0.17
CA THR A 83 -18.41 7.32 -0.38
C THR A 83 -19.08 6.69 -1.60
N SER A 84 -18.37 5.94 -2.46
CA SER A 84 -18.95 5.39 -3.69
C SER A 84 -18.05 4.32 -4.32
N VAL A 85 -18.68 3.27 -4.84
CA VAL A 85 -18.05 2.29 -5.75
C VAL A 85 -18.14 2.86 -7.16
N GLN A 86 -17.00 3.21 -7.74
CA GLN A 86 -16.96 3.69 -9.12
C GLN A 86 -16.24 2.66 -10.01
N PRO A 87 -16.81 2.33 -11.19
CA PRO A 87 -16.06 1.56 -12.17
C PRO A 87 -14.85 2.39 -12.62
N ILE A 88 -13.68 1.75 -12.62
CA ILE A 88 -12.46 2.31 -13.17
C ILE A 88 -12.03 1.45 -14.35
N HIS A 89 -11.49 2.10 -15.37
CA HIS A 89 -10.88 1.42 -16.51
C HIS A 89 -9.37 1.52 -16.34
N PRO A 90 -8.73 0.60 -15.59
CA PRO A 90 -7.28 0.53 -15.51
C PRO A 90 -6.73 0.21 -16.90
N SER A 91 -5.61 0.84 -17.25
CA SER A 91 -4.83 0.42 -18.40
C SER A 91 -4.18 -0.95 -18.15
N GLU A 92 -3.85 -1.67 -19.23
CA GLU A 92 -3.14 -2.94 -19.13
C GLU A 92 -1.83 -2.82 -18.33
N ALA A 93 -1.11 -1.71 -18.51
CA ALA A 93 0.10 -1.40 -17.75
C ALA A 93 -0.17 -1.24 -16.25
N GLU A 94 -1.24 -0.54 -15.86
CA GLU A 94 -1.64 -0.41 -14.44
C GLU A 94 -1.96 -1.78 -13.83
N THR A 95 -2.71 -2.63 -14.55
CA THR A 95 -3.04 -3.98 -14.10
C THR A 95 -1.78 -4.85 -13.94
N GLN A 96 -0.87 -4.82 -14.91
CA GLN A 96 0.40 -5.56 -14.82
C GLN A 96 1.27 -5.09 -13.65
N MET A 97 1.34 -3.77 -13.43
CA MET A 97 2.09 -3.19 -12.31
C MET A 97 1.45 -3.53 -10.96
N ALA A 98 0.13 -3.45 -10.83
CA ALA A 98 -0.60 -3.83 -9.62
C ALA A 98 -0.36 -5.32 -9.28
N MET A 99 -0.44 -6.19 -10.29
CA MET A 99 -0.11 -7.62 -10.15
C MET A 99 1.35 -7.84 -9.76
N HIS A 100 2.28 -7.07 -10.32
CA HIS A 100 3.69 -7.15 -9.95
C HIS A 100 3.90 -6.75 -8.47
N VAL A 101 3.27 -5.66 -8.03
CA VAL A 101 3.29 -5.22 -6.62
C VAL A 101 2.74 -6.30 -5.69
N LEU A 102 1.61 -6.93 -6.04
CA LEU A 102 1.04 -8.02 -5.25
C LEU A 102 1.97 -9.25 -5.19
N ARG A 103 2.66 -9.58 -6.29
CA ARG A 103 3.59 -10.73 -6.37
C ARG A 103 4.87 -10.51 -5.57
N MET A 104 5.34 -9.28 -5.42
CA MET A 104 6.56 -8.99 -4.65
C MET A 104 6.44 -9.35 -3.16
N ARG A 105 5.24 -9.63 -2.64
CA ARG A 105 4.95 -9.66 -1.19
C ARG A 105 4.55 -11.04 -0.64
N PHE A 106 5.07 -12.11 -1.24
CA PHE A 106 5.01 -13.45 -0.65
C PHE A 106 6.40 -13.93 -0.22
N ALA A 107 6.96 -13.30 0.81
CA ALA A 107 7.85 -13.98 1.73
C ALA A 107 7.05 -14.25 3.02
N PRO A 108 6.89 -15.50 3.47
CA PRO A 108 6.26 -15.82 4.76
C PRO A 108 6.84 -15.02 5.93
N ASP A 109 8.10 -14.63 5.82
CA ASP A 109 8.85 -13.83 6.80
C ASP A 109 8.37 -12.37 6.92
N ASP A 110 7.55 -11.88 5.99
CA ASP A 110 6.97 -10.53 6.09
C ASP A 110 5.82 -10.44 7.11
N PHE A 111 5.40 -11.56 7.70
CA PHE A 111 4.30 -11.58 8.68
C PHE A 111 4.68 -12.29 9.98
N THR A 112 5.91 -12.75 10.14
CA THR A 112 6.39 -13.38 11.38
C THR A 112 6.38 -12.45 12.58
N TYR A 113 6.24 -11.13 12.39
CA TYR A 113 6.05 -10.17 13.48
C TYR A 113 4.58 -10.05 13.95
N LEU A 114 3.63 -10.67 13.25
CA LEU A 114 2.20 -10.72 13.62
C LEU A 114 1.81 -12.01 14.37
N ALA A 115 2.69 -13.01 14.43
CA ALA A 115 2.52 -14.27 15.16
C ALA A 115 3.14 -14.17 16.56
#